data_AF-A0A9D1IQA8-F1
#
_entry.id   AF-A0A9D1IQA8-F1
#
_cell.length_a   1.000
_cell.length_b   1.000
_cell.length_c   1.000
_cell.angle_alpha   90.00
_cell.angle_beta   90.00
_cell.angle_gamma   90.00
#
_symmetry.space_group_name_H-M   'P 1'
#
loop_
_entity.id
_entity.type
_entity.pdbx_description
1 polymer ?
#
loop_
_entity_poly.entity_id
_entity_poly.type
_entity_poly.pdbx_seq_one_letter_code
_entity_poly.pdbx_strand_id
1 'polypeptide(L)'
;MKKLKKVGKILIVFLLVFLLSGCTKPLEKEVKDEDGKKTREVVRYDEGENATGQSLTENIICRPTEKELVDLYEDSGKNLDKLVDCEKFVPTISSDEGLWDNIFIKPLAWLILKLGYLVKNFGLAVILAGLAIRLILYPVTKKTAMQSENMKKAQPELQRLEKKYANKTNDQQAMMQKSQEMMAIYKKYNISLFSGCLIAIIQLPLFIAFLEAINRTPAIFEGHFLGLQLGTTPWFALSIGHWWYMIIPVIVFLVTFFSFKFTRNDVADNSNPAAGSTKIMMNVMVVIITISSFQLSTAIGLYWITSSLFTIIQNLLVARSGNRAKIKNK
;
A
#
# COMPACT_ATOMS: atom_id res chain seq x y z
N MET A 1 8.37 27.47 -11.68
CA MET A 1 7.22 27.00 -12.51
C MET A 1 7.55 25.84 -13.47
N LYS A 2 8.64 25.87 -14.25
CA LYS A 2 8.96 24.77 -15.21
C LYS A 2 9.17 23.39 -14.56
N LYS A 3 9.82 23.30 -13.39
CA LYS A 3 9.97 22.02 -12.64
C LYS A 3 8.64 21.44 -12.16
N LEU A 4 7.72 22.26 -11.65
CA LEU A 4 6.39 21.79 -11.21
C LEU A 4 5.54 21.25 -12.37
N LYS A 5 5.57 21.92 -13.53
CA LYS A 5 4.88 21.43 -14.74
C LYS A 5 5.45 20.10 -15.24
N LYS A 6 6.77 19.89 -15.12
CA LYS A 6 7.44 18.64 -15.51
C LYS A 6 7.07 17.49 -14.56
N VAL A 7 7.04 17.74 -13.25
CA VAL A 7 6.57 16.77 -12.25
C VAL A 7 5.08 16.45 -12.45
N GLY A 8 4.23 17.44 -12.68
CA GLY A 8 2.80 17.22 -12.94
C GLY A 8 2.52 16.39 -14.19
N LYS A 9 3.26 16.61 -15.29
CA LYS A 9 3.14 15.77 -16.51
C LYS A 9 3.59 14.33 -16.27
N ILE A 10 4.69 14.12 -15.55
CA ILE A 10 5.15 12.77 -15.18
C ILE A 10 4.08 12.07 -14.32
N LEU A 11 3.45 12.79 -13.41
CA LEU A 11 2.46 12.27 -12.48
C LEU A 11 1.14 11.91 -13.18
N ILE A 12 0.72 12.70 -14.18
CA ILE A 12 -0.44 12.39 -15.03
C ILE A 12 -0.16 11.17 -15.91
N VAL A 13 1.02 11.09 -16.53
CA VAL A 13 1.41 9.90 -17.32
C VAL A 13 1.49 8.66 -16.44
N PHE A 14 2.04 8.79 -15.23
CA PHE A 14 2.09 7.71 -14.25
C PHE A 14 0.70 7.24 -13.83
N LEU A 15 -0.23 8.16 -13.58
CA LEU A 15 -1.62 7.86 -13.19
C LEU A 15 -2.43 7.26 -14.35
N LEU A 16 -2.17 7.69 -15.60
CA LEU A 16 -2.77 7.09 -16.80
C LEU A 16 -2.23 5.68 -17.09
N VAL A 17 -0.93 5.45 -16.91
CA VAL A 17 -0.32 4.11 -17.01
C VAL A 17 -0.91 3.19 -15.94
N PHE A 18 -1.10 3.70 -14.71
CA PHE A 18 -1.69 2.96 -13.60
C PHE A 18 -3.15 2.53 -13.85
N LEU A 19 -3.96 3.39 -14.46
CA LEU A 19 -5.37 3.11 -14.78
C LEU A 19 -5.56 2.15 -15.97
N LEU A 20 -4.54 1.98 -16.83
CA LEU A 20 -4.67 1.23 -18.08
C LEU A 20 -3.92 -0.11 -18.11
N SER A 21 -3.12 -0.47 -17.10
CA SER A 21 -2.20 -1.62 -17.21
C SER A 21 -2.00 -2.51 -15.98
N GLY A 22 -2.71 -2.28 -14.86
CA GLY A 22 -2.51 -3.00 -13.59
C GLY A 22 -3.63 -3.96 -13.16
N CYS A 23 -4.30 -4.63 -14.09
CA CYS A 23 -5.29 -5.65 -13.72
C CYS A 23 -4.63 -7.02 -13.66
N THR A 24 -4.46 -7.54 -12.44
CA THR A 24 -4.22 -8.96 -12.20
C THR A 24 -5.30 -9.78 -12.90
N LYS A 25 -4.90 -10.73 -13.75
CA LYS A 25 -5.85 -11.60 -14.44
C LYS A 25 -6.18 -12.77 -13.52
N PRO A 26 -7.42 -12.93 -13.06
CA PRO A 26 -7.77 -14.10 -12.27
C PRO A 26 -7.56 -15.36 -13.11
N LEU A 27 -7.08 -16.42 -12.48
CA LEU A 27 -7.06 -17.74 -13.11
C LEU A 27 -8.51 -18.22 -13.18
N GLU A 28 -8.98 -18.55 -14.37
CA GLU A 28 -10.35 -19.02 -14.62
C GLU A 28 -10.31 -20.43 -15.22
N LYS A 29 -11.23 -21.30 -14.79
CA LYS A 29 -11.48 -22.61 -15.40
C LYS A 29 -12.89 -22.65 -16.01
N GLU A 30 -13.05 -23.39 -17.10
CA GLU A 30 -14.38 -23.63 -17.68
C GLU A 30 -15.10 -24.72 -16.88
N VAL A 31 -16.27 -24.40 -16.35
CA VAL A 31 -17.15 -25.33 -15.62
C VAL A 31 -18.47 -25.43 -16.37
N LYS A 32 -19.14 -26.58 -16.28
CA LYS A 32 -20.51 -26.74 -16.77
C LYS A 32 -21.46 -26.51 -15.62
N ASP A 33 -22.37 -25.56 -15.77
CA ASP A 33 -23.45 -25.31 -14.83
C ASP A 33 -24.46 -26.47 -14.83
N GLU A 34 -25.39 -26.48 -13.87
CA GLU A 34 -26.42 -27.54 -13.73
C GLU A 34 -27.27 -27.69 -15.01
N ASP A 35 -27.44 -26.60 -15.77
CA ASP A 35 -28.13 -26.55 -17.08
C ASP A 35 -27.24 -26.99 -18.27
N GLY A 36 -26.01 -27.45 -18.02
CA GLY A 36 -25.03 -27.84 -19.05
C GLY A 36 -24.38 -26.67 -19.80
N LYS A 37 -24.66 -25.42 -19.39
CA LYS A 37 -24.06 -24.21 -19.96
C LYS A 37 -22.63 -24.04 -19.45
N LYS A 38 -21.70 -23.71 -20.36
CA LYS A 38 -20.32 -23.39 -19.99
C LYS A 38 -20.24 -22.03 -19.29
N THR A 39 -19.77 -22.02 -18.05
CA THR A 39 -19.48 -20.83 -17.26
C THR A 39 -17.98 -20.80 -16.93
N ARG A 40 -17.46 -19.62 -16.56
CA ARG A 40 -16.08 -19.46 -16.12
C ARG A 40 -16.07 -19.15 -14.64
N GLU A 41 -15.29 -19.91 -13.88
CA GLU A 41 -15.17 -19.74 -12.45
C GLU A 41 -13.73 -19.39 -12.09
N VAL A 42 -13.57 -18.48 -11.12
CA VAL A 42 -12.26 -18.09 -10.60
C VAL A 42 -11.71 -19.23 -9.77
N VAL A 43 -10.52 -19.70 -10.15
CA VAL A 43 -9.81 -20.76 -9.45
C VAL A 43 -9.27 -20.21 -8.13
N ARG A 44 -9.62 -20.90 -7.04
CA ARG A 44 -9.13 -20.62 -5.70
C ARG A 44 -8.24 -21.77 -5.26
N TYR A 45 -7.28 -21.48 -4.38
CA TYR A 45 -6.48 -22.51 -3.73
C TYR A 45 -6.99 -22.74 -2.31
N ASP A 46 -8.12 -23.44 -2.19
CA ASP A 46 -8.88 -23.70 -0.96
C ASP A 46 -8.93 -25.18 -0.57
N GLU A 47 -8.51 -26.09 -1.45
CA GLU A 47 -8.38 -27.52 -1.21
C GLU A 47 -6.90 -27.96 -1.27
N GLY A 48 -6.52 -28.94 -0.45
CA GLY A 48 -5.14 -29.45 -0.37
C GLY A 48 -4.45 -29.16 0.97
N GLU A 49 -3.27 -29.75 1.18
CA GLU A 49 -2.52 -29.62 2.43
C GLU A 49 -1.98 -28.18 2.61
N ASN A 50 -1.59 -27.53 1.52
CA ASN A 50 -1.00 -26.18 1.52
C ASN A 50 -1.97 -25.09 1.05
N ALA A 51 -3.28 -25.36 1.10
CA ALA A 51 -4.31 -24.42 0.69
C ALA A 51 -4.18 -23.06 1.41
N THR A 52 -4.33 -21.98 0.66
CA THR A 52 -4.09 -20.60 1.14
C THR A 52 -5.38 -19.78 1.26
N GLY A 53 -6.46 -20.24 0.64
CA GLY A 53 -7.73 -19.53 0.48
C GLY A 53 -7.65 -18.34 -0.47
N GLN A 54 -6.56 -18.20 -1.24
CA GLN A 54 -6.38 -17.13 -2.23
C GLN A 54 -7.06 -17.46 -3.56
N SER A 55 -7.50 -16.41 -4.27
CA SER A 55 -7.80 -16.51 -5.70
C SER A 55 -6.48 -16.53 -6.48
N LEU A 56 -6.31 -17.51 -7.36
CA LEU A 56 -5.10 -17.64 -8.18
C LEU A 56 -5.12 -16.65 -9.34
N THR A 57 -3.92 -16.33 -9.84
CA THR A 57 -3.72 -15.38 -10.94
C THR A 57 -3.17 -16.10 -12.15
N GLU A 58 -3.65 -15.81 -13.35
CA GLU A 58 -3.17 -16.42 -14.58
C GLU A 58 -1.73 -15.99 -14.91
N ASN A 59 -1.39 -14.74 -14.63
CA ASN A 59 -0.15 -14.10 -15.06
C ASN A 59 0.99 -14.24 -14.05
N ILE A 60 1.23 -15.45 -13.56
CA ILE A 60 2.37 -15.76 -12.69
C ILE A 60 3.71 -15.56 -13.43
N ILE A 61 4.73 -15.13 -12.70
CA ILE A 61 6.03 -14.74 -13.29
C ILE A 61 7.06 -15.86 -13.31
N CYS A 62 6.83 -16.92 -12.53
CA CYS A 62 7.72 -18.07 -12.40
C CYS A 62 6.92 -19.30 -12.00
N ARG A 63 7.51 -20.48 -12.22
CA ARG A 63 6.84 -21.76 -12.00
C ARG A 63 6.61 -22.04 -10.50
N PRO A 64 5.41 -22.49 -10.08
CA PRO A 64 5.18 -23.05 -8.75
C PRO A 64 6.06 -24.26 -8.45
N THR A 65 6.35 -24.51 -7.19
CA THR A 65 7.08 -25.72 -6.75
C THR A 65 6.17 -26.76 -6.13
N GLU A 66 5.03 -26.35 -5.58
CA GLU A 66 4.04 -27.26 -5.02
C GLU A 66 3.26 -27.97 -6.12
N LYS A 67 3.18 -29.31 -6.05
CA LYS A 67 2.51 -30.14 -7.06
C LYS A 67 1.02 -29.81 -7.17
N GLU A 68 0.33 -29.62 -6.05
CA GLU A 68 -1.09 -29.25 -6.04
C GLU A 68 -1.34 -27.95 -6.82
N LEU A 69 -0.45 -26.97 -6.66
CA LEU A 69 -0.55 -25.70 -7.36
C LEU A 69 -0.24 -25.87 -8.85
N VAL A 70 0.76 -26.68 -9.22
CA VAL A 70 1.04 -27.05 -10.62
C VAL A 70 -0.19 -27.69 -11.28
N ASP A 71 -0.77 -28.69 -10.63
CA ASP A 71 -1.95 -29.42 -11.13
C ASP A 71 -3.13 -28.45 -11.34
N LEU A 72 -3.40 -27.53 -10.40
CA LEU A 72 -4.44 -26.50 -10.54
C LEU A 72 -4.26 -25.59 -11.76
N TYR A 73 -3.02 -25.19 -12.06
CA TYR A 73 -2.73 -24.35 -13.23
C TYR A 73 -2.87 -25.13 -14.54
N GLU A 74 -2.41 -26.38 -14.58
CA GLU A 74 -2.51 -27.26 -15.75
C GLU A 74 -3.96 -27.64 -16.06
N ASP A 75 -4.75 -27.99 -15.04
CA ASP A 75 -6.19 -28.26 -15.14
C ASP A 75 -6.98 -27.04 -15.64
N SER A 76 -6.48 -25.84 -15.34
CA SER A 76 -7.01 -24.57 -15.86
C SER A 76 -6.52 -24.23 -17.28
N GLY A 77 -5.87 -25.18 -17.95
CA GLY A 77 -5.39 -25.06 -19.33
C GLY A 77 -4.16 -24.17 -19.48
N LYS A 78 -3.36 -23.95 -18.42
CA LYS A 78 -2.12 -23.17 -18.49
C LYS A 78 -0.92 -24.08 -18.68
N ASN A 79 -0.10 -23.78 -19.68
CA ASN A 79 1.18 -24.45 -19.88
C ASN A 79 2.26 -23.74 -19.05
N LEU A 80 2.80 -24.46 -18.06
CA LEU A 80 3.84 -23.95 -17.15
C LEU A 80 5.27 -24.17 -17.67
N ASP A 81 5.44 -24.90 -18.78
CA ASP A 81 6.76 -25.21 -19.36
C ASP A 81 7.51 -23.97 -19.80
N LYS A 82 6.75 -22.96 -20.25
CA LYS A 82 7.28 -21.66 -20.69
C LYS A 82 7.82 -20.81 -19.54
N LEU A 83 7.43 -21.11 -18.30
CA LEU A 83 7.87 -20.36 -17.13
C LEU A 83 9.20 -20.89 -16.62
N VAL A 84 10.07 -19.96 -16.22
CA VAL A 84 11.34 -20.27 -15.55
C VAL A 84 11.13 -20.59 -14.08
N ASP A 85 12.07 -21.33 -13.49
CA ASP A 85 12.13 -21.52 -12.04
C ASP A 85 12.23 -20.17 -11.33
N CYS A 86 11.53 -20.01 -10.21
CA CYS A 86 11.54 -18.77 -9.44
C CYS A 86 12.95 -18.35 -8.98
N GLU A 87 13.89 -19.29 -8.76
CA GLU A 87 15.28 -19.00 -8.39
C GLU A 87 16.08 -18.32 -9.52
N LYS A 88 15.79 -18.73 -10.76
CA LYS A 88 16.45 -18.27 -11.97
C LYS A 88 15.76 -17.07 -12.61
N PHE A 89 14.62 -16.65 -12.06
CA PHE A 89 13.89 -15.49 -12.55
C PHE A 89 14.78 -14.23 -12.59
N VAL A 90 14.73 -13.51 -13.71
CA VAL A 90 15.40 -12.22 -13.93
C VAL A 90 14.41 -11.32 -14.67
N PRO A 91 14.27 -10.04 -14.28
CA PRO A 91 13.32 -9.14 -14.91
C PRO A 91 13.79 -8.80 -16.32
N THR A 92 13.12 -9.35 -17.32
CA THR A 92 13.31 -9.03 -18.73
C THR A 92 12.20 -8.11 -19.20
N ILE A 93 12.57 -7.06 -19.93
CA ILE A 93 11.62 -6.14 -20.54
C ILE A 93 11.05 -6.83 -21.78
N SER A 94 9.73 -7.04 -21.78
CA SER A 94 9.02 -7.65 -22.90
C SER A 94 8.00 -6.68 -23.48
N SER A 95 7.95 -6.55 -24.81
CA SER A 95 7.11 -5.56 -25.49
C SER A 95 5.61 -5.92 -25.52
N ASP A 96 5.29 -7.19 -25.30
CA ASP A 96 3.96 -7.75 -25.15
C ASP A 96 3.36 -7.55 -23.74
N GLU A 97 4.19 -7.15 -22.78
CA GLU A 97 3.76 -6.86 -21.42
C GLU A 97 3.59 -5.36 -21.16
N GLY A 98 2.69 -5.03 -20.22
CA GLY A 98 2.44 -3.66 -19.81
C GLY A 98 3.69 -2.98 -19.23
N LEU A 99 3.76 -1.65 -19.36
CA LEU A 99 4.81 -0.85 -18.71
C LEU A 99 4.80 -1.05 -17.19
N TRP A 100 3.63 -1.31 -16.60
CA TRP A 100 3.46 -1.59 -15.18
C TRP A 100 4.21 -2.86 -14.75
N ASP A 101 4.03 -3.95 -15.50
CA ASP A 101 4.71 -5.22 -15.28
C ASP A 101 6.23 -5.08 -15.34
N ASN A 102 6.71 -4.45 -16.43
CA ASN A 102 8.13 -4.32 -16.71
C ASN A 102 8.86 -3.38 -15.72
N ILE A 103 8.21 -2.31 -15.26
CA ILE A 103 8.86 -1.26 -14.44
C ILE A 103 8.67 -1.51 -12.94
N PHE A 104 7.52 -2.04 -12.52
CA PHE A 104 7.19 -2.17 -11.09
C PHE A 104 7.15 -3.61 -10.63
N ILE A 105 6.38 -4.47 -11.30
CA ILE A 105 6.09 -5.81 -10.78
C ILE A 105 7.30 -6.73 -10.91
N LYS A 106 7.84 -6.91 -12.12
CA LYS A 106 8.98 -7.82 -12.35
C LYS A 106 10.22 -7.43 -11.53
N PRO A 107 10.66 -6.15 -11.48
CA PRO A 107 11.82 -5.79 -10.67
C PRO A 107 11.60 -5.98 -9.18
N LEU A 108 10.39 -5.70 -8.69
CA LEU A 108 10.05 -5.90 -7.27
C LEU A 108 10.00 -7.38 -6.91
N ALA A 109 9.35 -8.21 -7.73
CA ALA A 109 9.30 -9.63 -7.51
C ALA A 109 10.69 -10.27 -7.58
N TRP A 110 11.53 -9.85 -8.52
CA TRP A 110 12.94 -10.24 -8.58
C TRP A 110 13.69 -9.88 -7.30
N LEU A 111 13.51 -8.66 -6.78
CA LEU A 111 14.16 -8.24 -5.54
C LEU A 111 13.72 -9.14 -4.37
N ILE A 112 12.43 -9.43 -4.24
CA ILE A 112 11.91 -10.31 -3.19
C ILE A 112 12.45 -11.74 -3.37
N LEU A 113 12.46 -12.28 -4.59
CA LEU A 113 12.99 -13.61 -4.88
C LEU A 113 14.48 -13.71 -4.53
N LYS A 114 15.30 -12.76 -4.99
CA LYS A 114 16.74 -12.75 -4.68
C LYS A 114 17.01 -12.65 -3.19
N LEU A 115 16.29 -11.79 -2.47
CA LEU A 115 16.40 -11.73 -1.01
C LEU A 115 15.92 -13.04 -0.37
N GLY A 116 14.84 -13.64 -0.86
CA GLY A 116 14.25 -14.89 -0.38
C GLY A 116 15.22 -16.06 -0.45
N TYR A 117 15.85 -16.28 -1.60
CA TYR A 117 16.86 -17.32 -1.76
C TYR A 117 18.15 -17.01 -1.01
N LEU A 118 18.53 -15.74 -0.90
CA LEU A 118 19.73 -15.32 -0.14
C LEU A 118 19.59 -15.59 1.36
N VAL A 119 18.45 -15.22 1.96
CA VAL A 119 18.21 -15.40 3.41
C VAL A 119 17.50 -16.71 3.74
N LYS A 120 17.14 -17.49 2.71
CA LYS A 120 16.34 -18.72 2.79
C LYS A 120 15.02 -18.54 3.55
N ASN A 121 14.41 -17.36 3.45
CA ASN A 121 13.16 -17.02 4.10
C ASN A 121 12.41 -15.91 3.35
N PHE A 122 11.30 -16.27 2.70
CA PHE A 122 10.52 -15.32 1.91
C PHE A 122 9.80 -14.25 2.74
N GLY A 123 9.50 -14.50 4.02
CA GLY A 123 8.89 -13.50 4.90
C GLY A 123 9.88 -12.40 5.26
N LEU A 124 11.11 -12.78 5.62
CA LEU A 124 12.21 -11.83 5.80
C LEU A 124 12.52 -11.08 4.50
N ALA A 125 12.44 -11.74 3.34
CA ALA A 125 12.64 -11.10 2.06
C ALA A 125 11.61 -10.01 1.78
N VAL A 126 10.32 -10.25 2.06
CA VAL A 126 9.26 -9.24 1.94
C VAL A 126 9.52 -8.04 2.86
N ILE A 127 9.94 -8.30 4.11
CA ILE A 127 10.29 -7.24 5.08
C ILE A 127 11.48 -6.41 4.57
N LEU A 128 12.56 -7.07 4.14
CA LEU A 128 13.78 -6.41 3.65
C LEU A 128 13.52 -5.62 2.36
N ALA A 129 12.76 -6.18 1.42
CA ALA A 129 12.34 -5.47 0.20
C ALA A 129 11.51 -4.23 0.55
N GLY A 130 10.54 -4.36 1.45
CA GLY A 130 9.74 -3.24 1.95
C GLY A 130 10.59 -2.12 2.56
N LEU A 131 11.57 -2.47 3.40
CA LEU A 131 12.51 -1.51 4.00
C LEU A 131 13.41 -0.86 2.94
N ALA A 132 13.95 -1.62 1.99
CA ALA A 132 14.79 -1.10 0.93
C ALA A 132 14.06 -0.04 0.08
N ILE A 133 12.82 -0.34 -0.34
CA ILE A 133 12.01 0.63 -1.09
C ILE A 133 11.67 1.86 -0.24
N ARG A 134 11.34 1.67 1.04
CA ARG A 134 11.08 2.79 1.96
C ARG A 134 12.31 3.68 2.16
N LEU A 135 13.51 3.11 2.18
CA LEU A 135 14.77 3.87 2.25
C LEU A 135 15.04 4.66 0.97
N ILE A 136 14.79 4.08 -0.20
CA ILE A 136 14.89 4.79 -1.49
C ILE A 136 13.91 5.98 -1.54
N LEU A 137 12.70 5.80 -1.02
CA LEU A 137 11.65 6.83 -1.01
C LEU A 137 11.79 7.82 0.15
N TYR A 138 12.64 7.54 1.15
CA TYR A 138 12.86 8.36 2.33
C TYR A 138 13.04 9.87 2.07
N PRO A 139 13.85 10.35 1.10
CA PRO A 139 13.99 11.79 0.87
C PRO A 139 12.69 12.46 0.44
N VAL A 140 11.82 11.75 -0.27
CA VAL A 140 10.51 12.26 -0.71
C VAL A 140 9.53 12.22 0.47
N THR A 141 9.42 11.09 1.15
CA THR A 141 8.49 10.91 2.27
C THR A 141 8.86 11.78 3.48
N LYS A 142 10.14 12.04 3.73
CA LYS A 142 10.63 12.98 4.74
C LYS A 142 10.15 14.40 4.49
N LYS A 143 10.21 14.87 3.24
CA LYS A 143 9.69 16.21 2.88
C LYS A 143 8.20 16.29 3.19
N THR A 144 7.45 15.24 2.89
CA THR A 144 6.02 15.22 3.18
C THR A 144 5.71 15.13 4.67
N ALA A 145 6.49 14.37 5.44
CA ALA A 145 6.39 14.37 6.90
C ALA A 145 6.66 15.75 7.50
N MET A 146 7.64 16.49 6.97
CA MET A 146 7.94 17.87 7.40
C MET A 146 6.78 18.84 7.11
N GLN A 147 6.06 18.63 6.01
CA GLN A 147 4.86 19.43 5.69
C GLN A 147 3.76 19.21 6.73
N SER A 148 3.56 17.97 7.19
CA SER A 148 2.66 17.68 8.29
C SER A 148 3.07 18.41 9.57
N GLU A 149 4.36 18.38 9.94
CA GLU A 149 4.86 19.14 11.11
C GLU A 149 4.68 20.66 10.98
N ASN A 150 4.82 21.23 9.79
CA ASN A 150 4.53 22.66 9.58
C ASN A 150 3.04 22.98 9.69
N MET A 151 2.16 22.06 9.25
CA MET A 151 0.72 22.19 9.48
C MET A 151 0.37 22.23 10.98
N LYS A 152 1.04 21.41 11.81
CA LYS A 152 0.87 21.48 13.27
C LYS A 152 1.24 22.84 13.84
N LYS A 153 2.25 23.52 13.28
CA LYS A 153 2.63 24.88 13.70
C LYS A 153 1.61 25.93 13.24
N ALA A 154 0.98 25.72 12.08
CA ALA A 154 -0.03 26.63 11.53
C ALA A 154 -1.40 26.51 12.22
N GLN A 155 -1.69 25.37 12.85
CA GLN A 155 -2.96 25.07 13.52
C GLN A 155 -3.53 26.20 14.39
N PRO A 156 -2.75 26.83 15.30
CA PRO A 156 -3.30 27.89 16.15
C PRO A 156 -3.79 29.11 15.36
N GLU A 157 -3.10 29.47 14.27
CA GLU A 157 -3.53 30.57 13.40
C GLU A 157 -4.75 30.17 12.55
N LEU A 158 -4.80 28.93 12.08
CA LEU A 158 -5.96 28.39 11.37
C LEU A 158 -7.20 28.36 12.26
N GLN A 159 -7.07 27.94 13.53
CA GLN A 159 -8.17 27.97 14.49
C GLN A 159 -8.67 29.39 14.78
N ARG A 160 -7.77 30.36 14.88
CA ARG A 160 -8.15 31.78 15.02
C ARG A 160 -8.90 32.28 13.78
N LEU A 161 -8.45 31.90 12.59
CA LEU A 161 -9.12 32.22 11.34
C LEU A 161 -10.53 31.61 11.29
N GLU A 162 -10.67 30.33 11.66
CA GLU A 162 -11.97 29.66 11.74
C GLU A 162 -12.93 30.40 12.68
N LYS A 163 -12.47 30.76 13.89
CA LYS A 163 -13.27 31.54 14.85
C LYS A 163 -13.66 32.93 14.32
N LYS A 164 -12.76 33.61 13.61
CA LYS A 164 -13.01 34.95 13.00
C LYS A 164 -14.16 34.92 11.98
N TYR A 165 -14.35 33.80 11.27
CA TYR A 165 -15.35 33.67 10.20
C TYR A 165 -16.54 32.77 10.56
N ALA A 166 -16.62 32.25 11.79
CA ALA A 166 -17.65 31.30 12.22
C ALA A 166 -19.10 31.78 11.97
N ASN A 167 -19.36 33.08 12.15
CA ASN A 167 -20.68 33.68 11.97
C ASN A 167 -20.96 34.20 10.55
N LYS A 168 -20.07 33.95 9.59
CA LYS A 168 -20.13 34.50 8.22
C LYS A 168 -20.23 33.44 7.13
N THR A 169 -20.68 32.22 7.47
CA THR A 169 -20.72 31.08 6.54
C THR A 169 -21.69 31.27 5.37
N ASN A 170 -22.73 32.09 5.55
CA ASN A 170 -23.72 32.38 4.49
C ASN A 170 -23.29 33.52 3.57
N ASP A 171 -22.17 34.20 3.87
CA ASP A 171 -21.62 35.28 3.05
C ASP A 171 -20.51 34.72 2.16
N GLN A 172 -20.80 34.68 0.86
CA GLN A 172 -19.88 34.16 -0.16
C GLN A 172 -18.58 34.98 -0.24
N GLN A 173 -18.64 36.29 -0.02
CA GLN A 173 -17.44 37.15 0.00
C GLN A 173 -16.59 36.90 1.24
N ALA A 174 -17.23 36.76 2.41
CA ALA A 174 -16.52 36.41 3.64
C ALA A 174 -15.81 35.05 3.53
N MET A 175 -16.44 34.06 2.90
CA MET A 175 -15.82 32.75 2.66
C MET A 175 -14.67 32.83 1.65
N MET A 176 -14.76 33.69 0.65
CA MET A 176 -13.65 33.95 -0.27
C MET A 176 -12.46 34.59 0.45
N GLN A 177 -12.69 35.56 1.33
CA GLN A 177 -11.65 36.17 2.16
C GLN A 177 -11.01 35.17 3.12
N LYS A 178 -11.83 34.33 3.78
CA LYS A 178 -11.34 33.24 4.63
C LYS A 178 -10.38 32.32 3.86
N SER A 179 -10.71 31.95 2.63
CA SER A 179 -9.85 31.13 1.77
C SER A 179 -8.52 31.82 1.43
N GLN A 180 -8.55 33.13 1.16
CA GLN A 180 -7.33 33.91 0.89
C GLN A 180 -6.43 34.05 2.12
N GLU A 181 -7.00 34.34 3.30
CA GLU A 181 -6.24 34.41 4.55
C GLU A 181 -5.65 33.03 4.92
N MET A 182 -6.40 31.95 4.71
CA MET A 182 -5.90 30.58 4.90
C MET A 182 -4.70 30.30 3.98
N MET A 183 -4.76 30.71 2.71
CA MET A 183 -3.66 30.57 1.77
C MET A 183 -2.43 31.39 2.19
N ALA A 184 -2.62 32.58 2.75
CA ALA A 184 -1.55 33.39 3.29
C ALA A 184 -0.87 32.72 4.50
N ILE A 185 -1.65 32.10 5.40
CA ILE A 185 -1.13 31.29 6.50
C ILE A 185 -0.32 30.10 5.96
N TYR A 186 -0.86 29.35 5.00
CA TYR A 186 -0.12 28.23 4.39
C TYR A 186 1.21 28.69 3.77
N LYS A 187 1.22 29.83 3.07
CA LYS A 187 2.45 30.42 2.52
C LYS A 187 3.43 30.81 3.62
N LYS A 188 2.97 31.43 4.71
CA LYS A 188 3.80 31.82 5.87
C LYS A 188 4.52 30.62 6.49
N TYR A 189 3.85 29.47 6.59
CA TYR A 189 4.42 28.24 7.15
C TYR A 189 5.11 27.34 6.11
N ASN A 190 5.26 27.80 4.85
CA ASN A 190 5.81 27.03 3.73
C ASN A 190 5.11 25.67 3.53
N ILE A 191 3.78 25.67 3.72
CA ILE A 191 2.92 24.52 3.51
C ILE A 191 2.46 24.50 2.05
N SER A 192 2.67 23.39 1.37
CA SER A 192 2.15 23.15 0.04
C SER A 192 0.77 22.49 0.14
N LEU A 193 -0.21 22.92 -0.67
CA LEU A 193 -1.52 22.26 -0.68
C LEU A 193 -1.46 20.84 -1.30
N PHE A 194 -0.41 20.55 -2.07
CA PHE A 194 -0.25 19.27 -2.77
C PHE A 194 0.52 18.21 -1.96
N SER A 195 1.07 18.54 -0.79
CA SER A 195 1.85 17.55 -0.03
C SER A 195 1.00 16.42 0.54
N GLY A 196 -0.28 16.68 0.86
CA GLY A 196 -1.20 15.63 1.36
C GLY A 196 -1.53 14.57 0.31
N CYS A 197 -1.81 14.99 -0.94
CA CYS A 197 -2.11 14.06 -2.03
C CYS A 197 -0.86 13.35 -2.55
N LEU A 198 0.34 13.94 -2.41
CA LEU A 198 1.59 13.33 -2.84
C LEU A 198 1.88 11.98 -2.16
N ILE A 199 1.51 11.82 -0.87
CA ILE A 199 1.66 10.51 -0.21
C ILE A 199 0.75 9.49 -0.88
N ALA A 200 -0.52 9.81 -1.08
CA ALA A 200 -1.48 8.87 -1.67
C ALA A 200 -1.08 8.43 -3.08
N ILE A 201 -0.59 9.37 -3.90
CA ILE A 201 -0.11 9.12 -5.27
C ILE A 201 1.07 8.15 -5.30
N ILE A 202 1.95 8.16 -4.29
CA ILE A 202 3.10 7.25 -4.22
C ILE A 202 2.71 5.95 -3.54
N GLN A 203 1.91 6.04 -2.47
CA GLN A 203 1.58 4.93 -1.59
C GLN A 203 0.67 3.90 -2.28
N LEU A 204 -0.35 4.34 -3.01
CA LEU A 204 -1.30 3.42 -3.64
C LEU A 204 -0.62 2.60 -4.75
N PRO A 205 0.12 3.18 -5.70
CA PRO A 205 0.85 2.42 -6.69
C PRO A 205 1.92 1.52 -6.11
N LEU A 206 2.62 1.98 -5.07
CA LEU A 206 3.56 1.12 -4.37
C LEU A 206 2.86 -0.09 -3.73
N PHE A 207 1.71 0.11 -3.09
CA PHE A 207 0.93 -0.98 -2.52
C PHE A 207 0.46 -1.97 -3.59
N ILE A 208 -0.09 -1.48 -4.71
CA ILE A 208 -0.53 -2.36 -5.81
C ILE A 208 0.65 -3.11 -6.43
N ALA A 209 1.81 -2.47 -6.59
CA ALA A 209 3.02 -3.14 -7.07
C ALA A 209 3.43 -4.30 -6.15
N PHE A 210 3.41 -4.08 -4.83
CA PHE A 210 3.67 -5.16 -3.85
C PHE A 210 2.60 -6.24 -3.88
N LEU A 211 1.32 -5.86 -3.97
CA LEU A 211 0.19 -6.78 -4.07
C LEU A 211 0.34 -7.71 -5.27
N GLU A 212 0.57 -7.16 -6.45
CA GLU A 212 0.73 -7.94 -7.67
C GLU A 212 2.02 -8.74 -7.70
N ALA A 213 3.15 -8.15 -7.27
CA ALA A 213 4.42 -8.88 -7.22
C ALA A 213 4.34 -10.10 -6.30
N ILE A 214 3.68 -9.98 -5.15
CA ILE A 214 3.49 -11.09 -4.22
C ILE A 214 2.49 -12.11 -4.79
N ASN A 215 1.33 -11.67 -5.29
CA ASN A 215 0.28 -12.58 -5.80
C ASN A 215 0.65 -13.31 -7.10
N ARG A 216 1.58 -12.78 -7.89
CA ARG A 216 2.06 -13.39 -9.15
C ARG A 216 3.32 -14.24 -8.97
N THR A 217 3.80 -14.40 -7.73
CA THR A 217 5.05 -15.13 -7.44
C THR A 217 4.76 -16.31 -6.52
N PRO A 218 4.53 -17.50 -7.07
CA PRO A 218 4.19 -18.70 -6.30
C PRO A 218 5.16 -19.01 -5.15
N ALA A 219 6.47 -18.91 -5.39
CA ALA A 219 7.49 -19.17 -4.36
C ALA A 219 7.35 -18.30 -3.09
N ILE A 220 6.73 -17.12 -3.19
CA ILE A 220 6.43 -16.31 -2.00
C ILE A 220 5.29 -16.94 -1.20
N PHE A 221 4.25 -17.46 -1.86
CA PHE A 221 3.08 -18.04 -1.21
C PHE A 221 3.40 -19.37 -0.52
N GLU A 222 4.21 -20.20 -1.17
CA GLU A 222 4.73 -21.49 -0.68
C GLU A 222 5.73 -21.28 0.50
N GLY A 223 6.27 -20.07 0.63
CA GLY A 223 7.21 -19.71 1.68
C GLY A 223 6.58 -19.62 3.08
N HIS A 224 7.41 -19.78 4.10
CA HIS A 224 7.00 -19.75 5.51
C HIS A 224 7.76 -18.69 6.32
N PHE A 225 7.09 -18.09 7.30
CA PHE A 225 7.67 -17.14 8.24
C PHE A 225 7.05 -17.28 9.63
N LEU A 226 7.88 -17.58 10.64
CA LEU A 226 7.43 -17.81 12.03
C LEU A 226 6.30 -18.85 12.15
N GLY A 227 6.33 -19.90 11.32
CA GLY A 227 5.28 -20.93 11.28
C GLY A 227 4.01 -20.51 10.54
N LEU A 228 3.99 -19.34 9.91
CA LEU A 228 2.91 -18.88 9.02
C LEU A 228 3.32 -19.11 7.57
N GLN A 229 2.50 -19.83 6.81
CA GLN A 229 2.57 -19.85 5.36
C GLN A 229 2.16 -18.49 4.82
N LEU A 230 2.93 -17.98 3.87
CA LEU A 230 2.88 -16.58 3.45
C LEU A 230 1.71 -16.29 2.51
N GLY A 231 1.26 -17.28 1.73
CA GLY A 231 0.09 -17.15 0.86
C GLY A 231 -1.24 -17.11 1.62
N THR A 232 -1.29 -17.75 2.80
CA THR A 232 -2.53 -18.01 3.53
C THR A 232 -3.17 -16.73 4.03
N THR A 233 -4.48 -16.59 3.79
CA THR A 233 -5.29 -15.49 4.35
C THR A 233 -5.65 -15.78 5.81
N PRO A 234 -5.66 -14.76 6.69
CA PRO A 234 -6.14 -14.95 8.05
C PRO A 234 -7.59 -15.46 8.13
N TRP A 235 -8.45 -15.07 7.18
CA TRP A 235 -9.84 -15.55 7.14
C TRP A 235 -9.94 -17.04 6.83
N PHE A 236 -9.22 -17.52 5.81
CA PHE A 236 -9.18 -18.95 5.48
C PHE A 236 -8.53 -19.77 6.60
N ALA A 237 -7.40 -19.30 7.12
CA ALA A 237 -6.73 -19.91 8.26
C ALA A 237 -7.67 -20.10 9.46
N LEU A 238 -8.54 -19.12 9.73
CA LEU A 238 -9.54 -19.23 10.78
C LEU A 238 -10.57 -20.34 10.49
N SER A 239 -11.04 -20.48 9.25
CA SER A 239 -12.00 -21.53 8.87
C SER A 239 -11.46 -22.96 9.01
N ILE A 240 -10.14 -23.15 8.89
CA ILE A 240 -9.48 -24.45 9.08
C ILE A 240 -8.91 -24.64 10.49
N GLY A 241 -9.22 -23.73 11.43
CA GLY A 241 -8.84 -23.85 12.85
C GLY A 241 -7.48 -23.25 13.23
N HIS A 242 -6.75 -22.63 12.31
CA HIS A 242 -5.47 -21.97 12.56
C HIS A 242 -5.63 -20.54 13.06
N TRP A 243 -6.16 -20.41 14.28
CA TRP A 243 -6.47 -19.11 14.91
C TRP A 243 -5.25 -18.19 15.08
N TRP A 244 -4.02 -18.72 15.12
CA TRP A 244 -2.81 -17.91 15.32
C TRP A 244 -2.52 -16.95 14.17
N TYR A 245 -3.06 -17.16 12.96
CA TYR A 245 -2.96 -16.21 11.84
C TYR A 245 -3.62 -14.86 12.13
N MET A 246 -4.51 -14.79 13.13
CA MET A 246 -5.15 -13.55 13.59
C MET A 246 -4.16 -12.53 14.17
N ILE A 247 -2.93 -12.94 14.48
CA ILE A 247 -1.87 -12.02 14.87
C ILE A 247 -1.59 -10.97 13.79
N ILE A 248 -1.71 -11.33 12.51
CA ILE A 248 -1.46 -10.43 11.38
C ILE A 248 -2.44 -9.25 11.35
N PRO A 249 -3.78 -9.45 11.27
CA PRO A 249 -4.73 -8.34 11.26
C PRO A 249 -4.68 -7.50 12.55
N VAL A 250 -4.40 -8.11 13.71
CA VAL A 250 -4.23 -7.39 14.98
C VAL A 250 -3.03 -6.45 14.91
N ILE A 251 -1.86 -6.92 14.45
CA ILE A 251 -0.69 -6.05 14.30
C ILE A 251 -0.93 -4.98 13.24
N VAL A 252 -1.55 -5.33 12.10
CA VAL A 252 -1.92 -4.36 11.04
C VAL A 252 -2.81 -3.25 11.61
N PHE A 253 -3.82 -3.58 12.41
CA PHE A 253 -4.66 -2.59 13.09
C PHE A 253 -3.82 -1.67 13.98
N LEU A 254 -3.00 -2.24 14.87
CA LEU A 254 -2.19 -1.47 15.82
C LEU A 254 -1.24 -0.53 15.08
N VAL A 255 -0.43 -1.03 14.14
CA VAL A 255 0.55 -0.20 13.43
C VAL A 255 -0.12 0.84 12.53
N THR A 256 -1.26 0.53 11.93
CA THR A 256 -2.02 1.50 11.11
C THR A 256 -2.61 2.59 11.99
N PHE A 257 -3.22 2.23 13.12
CA PHE A 257 -3.75 3.16 14.10
C PHE A 257 -2.67 4.08 14.65
N PHE A 258 -1.52 3.54 15.07
CA PHE A 258 -0.40 4.34 15.56
C PHE A 258 0.23 5.18 14.44
N SER A 259 0.38 4.66 13.23
CA SER A 259 0.89 5.41 12.08
C SER A 259 0.04 6.65 11.80
N PHE A 260 -1.28 6.49 11.76
CA PHE A 260 -2.19 7.62 11.61
C PHE A 260 -2.13 8.54 12.82
N LYS A 261 -2.10 8.02 14.05
CA LYS A 261 -1.99 8.84 15.27
C LYS A 261 -0.72 9.69 15.29
N PHE A 262 0.45 9.15 14.92
CA PHE A 262 1.69 9.93 14.90
C PHE A 262 1.77 10.90 13.73
N THR A 263 1.13 10.55 12.60
CA THR A 263 0.90 11.50 11.50
C THR A 263 -0.04 12.63 11.95
N ARG A 264 -0.94 12.33 12.89
CA ARG A 264 -2.03 13.16 13.40
C ARG A 264 -1.74 13.66 14.82
N ASN A 265 -0.97 14.74 14.93
CA ASN A 265 -1.06 15.58 16.12
C ASN A 265 -1.51 16.96 15.66
N ASP A 266 -2.69 17.37 16.12
CA ASP A 266 -3.40 18.63 15.85
C ASP A 266 -4.09 18.75 14.47
N VAL A 267 -5.10 17.91 14.23
CA VAL A 267 -6.26 18.27 13.37
C VAL A 267 -7.55 18.09 14.18
N ALA A 268 -7.46 18.24 15.49
CA ALA A 268 -8.55 17.90 16.41
C ALA A 268 -8.84 19.09 17.33
N ASP A 269 -9.35 20.16 16.73
CA ASP A 269 -10.34 20.98 17.42
C ASP A 269 -11.61 20.96 16.56
N ASN A 270 -12.76 20.73 17.20
CA ASN A 270 -14.07 20.52 16.55
C ASN A 270 -14.63 21.82 15.92
N SER A 271 -13.84 22.89 15.90
CA SER A 271 -14.21 24.22 15.41
C SER A 271 -14.04 24.41 13.90
N ASN A 272 -13.42 23.44 13.19
CA ASN A 272 -13.27 23.47 11.73
C ASN A 272 -14.03 22.30 11.06
N PRO A 273 -15.01 22.54 10.17
CA PRO A 273 -15.68 21.49 9.40
C PRO A 273 -14.72 20.60 8.59
N ALA A 274 -13.57 21.13 8.16
CA ALA A 274 -12.53 20.37 7.46
C ALA A 274 -11.71 19.44 8.39
N ALA A 275 -11.73 19.68 9.70
CA ALA A 275 -11.06 18.85 10.70
C ALA A 275 -11.87 17.59 11.04
N GLY A 276 -13.21 17.73 11.09
CA GLY A 276 -14.14 16.61 11.28
C GLY A 276 -14.09 15.59 10.14
N SER A 277 -14.07 16.07 8.89
CA SER A 277 -13.97 15.21 7.70
C SER A 277 -12.65 14.43 7.65
N THR A 278 -11.54 15.05 8.03
CA THR A 278 -10.22 14.39 8.11
C THR A 278 -10.18 13.29 9.18
N LYS A 279 -10.82 13.52 10.33
CA LYS A 279 -10.94 12.52 11.42
C LYS A 279 -11.70 11.27 10.97
N ILE A 280 -12.85 11.48 10.36
CA ILE A 280 -13.72 10.39 9.89
C ILE A 280 -12.99 9.60 8.81
N MET A 281 -12.41 10.28 7.81
CA MET A 281 -11.67 9.64 6.73
C MET A 281 -10.55 8.74 7.26
N MET A 282 -9.73 9.22 8.20
CA MET A 282 -8.63 8.41 8.75
C MET A 282 -9.15 7.20 9.56
N ASN A 283 -10.20 7.38 10.36
CA ASN A 283 -10.77 6.27 11.13
C ASN A 283 -11.39 5.21 10.21
N VAL A 284 -12.10 5.64 9.16
CA VAL A 284 -12.64 4.74 8.13
C VAL A 284 -11.53 4.00 7.41
N MET A 285 -10.42 4.66 7.07
CA MET A 285 -9.26 3.99 6.46
C MET A 285 -8.65 2.92 7.36
N VAL A 286 -8.49 3.18 8.66
CA VAL A 286 -8.00 2.16 9.62
C VAL A 286 -8.92 0.94 9.60
N VAL A 287 -10.23 1.15 9.64
CA VAL A 287 -11.22 0.06 9.60
C VAL A 287 -11.13 -0.72 8.29
N ILE A 288 -11.10 -0.04 7.14
CA ILE A 288 -11.00 -0.68 5.82
C ILE A 288 -9.73 -1.52 5.74
N ILE A 289 -8.56 -0.96 6.05
CA ILE A 289 -7.28 -1.66 6.00
C ILE A 289 -7.28 -2.87 6.94
N THR A 290 -7.86 -2.73 8.13
CA THR A 290 -7.98 -3.82 9.09
C THR A 290 -8.85 -4.93 8.54
N ILE A 291 -10.04 -4.63 8.00
CA ILE A 291 -10.92 -5.63 7.39
C ILE A 291 -10.25 -6.29 6.18
N SER A 292 -9.63 -5.51 5.29
CA SER A 292 -8.91 -6.03 4.13
C SER A 292 -7.77 -6.97 4.54
N SER A 293 -7.11 -6.73 5.67
CA SER A 293 -6.02 -7.60 6.13
C SER A 293 -6.45 -9.02 6.50
N PHE A 294 -7.75 -9.28 6.70
CA PHE A 294 -8.27 -10.64 6.85
C PHE A 294 -8.33 -11.40 5.51
N GLN A 295 -8.53 -10.69 4.41
CA GLN A 295 -8.75 -11.26 3.08
C GLN A 295 -7.46 -11.31 2.25
N LEU A 296 -6.47 -10.51 2.60
CA LEU A 296 -5.16 -10.47 1.95
C LEU A 296 -4.24 -11.56 2.52
N SER A 297 -3.22 -11.94 1.74
CA SER A 297 -2.24 -12.94 2.15
C SER A 297 -1.39 -12.44 3.31
N THR A 298 -0.87 -13.39 4.10
CA THR A 298 0.04 -13.09 5.21
C THR A 298 1.26 -12.28 4.76
N ALA A 299 1.82 -12.58 3.58
CA ALA A 299 2.92 -11.81 2.98
C ALA A 299 2.58 -10.32 2.81
N ILE A 300 1.37 -10.00 2.33
CA ILE A 300 0.92 -8.62 2.18
C ILE A 300 0.74 -7.94 3.53
N GLY A 301 0.25 -8.68 4.52
CA GLY A 301 0.23 -8.23 5.92
C GLY A 301 1.62 -7.84 6.43
N LEU A 302 2.64 -8.70 6.23
CA LEU A 302 4.02 -8.44 6.65
C LEU A 302 4.61 -7.18 5.98
N TYR A 303 4.37 -7.01 4.68
CA TYR A 303 4.74 -5.79 3.98
C TYR A 303 4.07 -4.57 4.60
N TRP A 304 2.75 -4.62 4.83
CA TRP A 304 1.99 -3.51 5.40
C TRP A 304 2.50 -3.09 6.78
N ILE A 305 2.77 -4.10 7.63
CA ILE A 305 3.31 -3.91 8.98
C ILE A 305 4.66 -3.19 8.93
N THR A 306 5.59 -3.72 8.12
CA THR A 306 6.93 -3.16 7.95
C THR A 306 6.87 -1.72 7.44
N SER A 307 6.03 -1.48 6.44
CA SER A 307 5.82 -0.19 5.78
C SER A 307 5.25 0.86 6.75
N SER A 308 4.32 0.44 7.62
CA SER A 308 3.70 1.29 8.64
C SER A 308 4.67 1.59 9.79
N LEU A 309 5.43 0.60 10.26
CA LEU A 309 6.47 0.78 11.28
C LEU A 309 7.55 1.76 10.81
N PHE A 310 8.02 1.62 9.57
CA PHE A 310 8.96 2.58 8.99
C PHE A 310 8.39 3.99 9.00
N THR A 311 7.11 4.14 8.63
CA THR A 311 6.43 5.45 8.62
C THR A 311 6.34 6.07 10.01
N ILE A 312 6.01 5.27 11.03
CA ILE A 312 6.00 5.71 12.43
C ILE A 312 7.39 6.22 12.84
N ILE A 313 8.43 5.40 12.62
CA ILE A 313 9.81 5.76 12.98
C ILE A 313 10.25 7.03 12.24
N GLN A 314 9.99 7.12 10.93
CA GLN A 314 10.29 8.29 10.12
C GLN A 314 9.61 9.55 10.69
N ASN A 315 8.32 9.48 11.00
CA ASN A 315 7.56 10.63 11.51
C ASN A 315 8.08 11.08 12.89
N LEU A 316 8.42 10.14 13.77
CA LEU A 316 9.03 10.44 15.07
C LEU A 316 10.40 11.12 14.92
N LEU A 317 11.24 10.65 14.00
CA LEU A 317 12.54 11.26 13.71
C LEU A 317 12.39 12.69 13.17
N VAL A 318 11.43 12.91 12.28
CA VAL A 318 11.13 14.23 11.71
C VAL A 318 10.64 15.20 12.78
N ALA A 319 9.67 14.79 13.61
CA ALA A 319 9.15 15.61 14.71
C ALA A 319 10.27 16.01 15.69
N ARG A 320 11.15 15.08 16.07
CA ARG A 320 12.31 15.36 16.95
C ARG A 320 13.28 16.36 16.32
N SER A 321 13.55 16.24 15.02
CA SER A 321 14.45 17.16 14.30
C SER A 321 13.91 18.59 14.25
N GLY A 322 12.59 18.75 14.07
CA GLY A 322 11.92 20.05 14.07
C GLY A 322 11.97 20.76 15.42
N ASN A 323 11.84 20.01 16.52
CA ASN A 323 11.93 20.55 17.88
C ASN A 323 13.34 21.01 18.26
N ARG A 324 14.39 20.28 17.84
CA ARG A 324 15.78 20.68 18.07
C ARG A 324 16.17 21.98 17.34
N ALA A 325 15.63 22.20 16.14
CA ALA A 325 15.85 23.45 15.40
C ALA A 325 15.25 24.68 16.12
N LYS A 326 14.13 24.51 16.84
CA LYS A 326 13.53 25.59 17.66
C LYS A 326 14.38 25.94 18.88
N ILE A 327 14.99 24.96 19.54
CA ILE A 327 15.84 25.17 20.73
C ILE A 327 17.12 25.93 20.38
N LYS A 328 17.65 25.77 19.16
CA LYS A 328 18.85 26.51 18.70
C LYS A 328 18.57 27.96 18.26
N ASN A 329 17.32 28.30 17.97
CA ASN A 329 16.92 29.61 17.46
C ASN A 329 16.17 30.46 18.50
N LYS A 330 16.20 30.05 19.77
CA LYS A 330 15.55 30.74 20.89
C LYS A 330 16.61 31.03 21.95
#